data_AF-A0A060VQ36-F1
#
_entry.id   AF-A0A060VQ36-F1
#
_cell.length_a   1.000
_cell.length_b   1.000
_cell.length_c   1.000
_cell.angle_alpha   90.00
_cell.angle_beta   90.00
_cell.angle_gamma   90.00
#
_symmetry.space_group_name_H-M   'P 1'
#
loop_
_entity.id
_entity.type
_entity.pdbx_description
1 polymer ?
#
loop_
_entity_poly.entity_id
_entity_poly.type
_entity_poly.pdbx_seq_one_letter_code
_entity_poly.pdbx_strand_id
1 'polypeptide(L)'
;MPGERPEGCCVNHTSRQGHPHSHLQTSAGTRSHTPGLHDDAGCSSQVYNPDNKTCCAGRLSNRVLGKNLCCGTTPYGVEDRGVLCCNQTLHRGVEAGHQCSPGGHLYLPSREIVCESRVHLNNLGKHCCGEETYDPQDEICCSGHKHRRLGNMSCCGGKAYNPSSGQMKCCADTLYNLQVQDRLSEDAQCCGNILMEAGSTCCSAPGLDLLYPTQLGFTCCGHRYPNSSLWSCCAGVLHPRTERNTTSMNMIPGLLRILPLGDLKTEKLCDNKVLLGTVESVSVKKKTRSIVMVNVMSMQASRGHVNALPSPHYLTLPDHCSSPELVPGNTYLWVKTRHFSDTINVISDLSDHPSPLHSILSRCSK
;
A
#
# COMPACT_ATOMS: atom_id res chain seq x y z
N MET A 1 -48.75 7.78 20.85
CA MET A 1 -48.09 7.41 19.58
C MET A 1 -47.67 8.71 18.92
N PRO A 2 -46.37 9.05 18.92
CA PRO A 2 -45.33 8.28 18.24
C PRO A 2 -44.24 7.78 19.19
N GLY A 3 -43.57 6.70 18.78
CA GLY A 3 -42.56 5.99 19.55
C GLY A 3 -41.16 6.59 19.41
N GLU A 4 -40.45 6.63 20.53
CA GLU A 4 -39.02 6.90 20.59
C GLU A 4 -38.25 5.69 20.04
N ARG A 5 -37.45 5.92 19.00
CA ARG A 5 -36.43 4.98 18.54
C ARG A 5 -35.23 5.10 19.49
N PRO A 6 -34.60 4.00 19.91
CA PRO A 6 -33.29 4.09 20.55
C PRO A 6 -32.27 4.44 19.47
N GLU A 7 -31.76 5.68 19.48
CA GLU A 7 -30.66 6.09 18.62
C GLU A 7 -29.38 5.42 19.09
N GLY A 8 -28.85 4.56 18.21
CA GLY A 8 -27.74 3.66 18.48
C GLY A 8 -26.41 4.38 18.67
N CYS A 9 -25.51 3.69 19.37
CA CYS A 9 -24.12 4.07 19.53
C CYS A 9 -23.46 4.35 18.17
N CYS A 10 -22.65 5.41 18.08
CA CYS A 10 -21.72 5.59 16.98
C CYS A 10 -20.68 4.47 17.01
N VAL A 11 -20.86 3.45 16.18
CA VAL A 11 -19.86 2.42 15.91
C VAL A 11 -18.88 3.01 14.90
N ASN A 12 -17.62 3.14 15.30
CA ASN A 12 -16.55 3.53 14.39
C ASN A 12 -16.28 2.37 13.41
N HIS A 13 -16.50 2.59 12.12
CA HIS A 13 -16.21 1.62 11.06
C HIS A 13 -14.70 1.57 10.83
N THR A 14 -13.96 0.84 11.67
CA THR A 14 -12.61 0.29 11.38
C THR A 14 -12.11 -0.54 12.57
N SER A 15 -12.76 -1.66 12.85
CA SER A 15 -12.11 -2.78 13.55
C SER A 15 -12.81 -4.08 13.16
N ARG A 16 -12.40 -4.65 12.03
CA ARG A 16 -12.71 -6.05 11.70
C ARG A 16 -11.72 -6.92 12.48
N GLN A 17 -12.06 -7.26 13.72
CA GLN A 17 -11.78 -8.55 14.35
C GLN A 17 -12.43 -8.58 15.74
N GLY A 18 -13.67 -9.06 15.78
CA GLY A 18 -14.39 -9.39 16.99
C GLY A 18 -15.52 -10.33 16.60
N HIS A 19 -15.32 -11.63 16.78
CA HIS A 19 -16.30 -12.66 16.42
C HIS A 19 -17.63 -12.43 17.14
N PRO A 20 -18.76 -12.75 16.50
CA PRO A 20 -20.08 -12.64 17.12
C PRO A 20 -20.21 -13.75 18.17
N HIS A 21 -20.20 -13.40 19.46
CA HIS A 21 -20.61 -14.35 20.48
C HIS A 21 -22.13 -14.43 20.50
N SER A 22 -22.58 -15.43 19.76
CA SER A 22 -23.79 -16.22 19.91
C SER A 22 -24.48 -16.10 21.26
N HIS A 23 -25.81 -15.89 21.18
CA HIS A 23 -26.76 -16.39 22.16
C HIS A 23 -26.40 -17.83 22.56
N LEU A 24 -25.96 -18.02 23.80
CA LEU A 24 -26.05 -19.32 24.46
C LEU A 24 -26.66 -19.13 25.83
N GLN A 25 -27.87 -19.69 25.96
CA GLN A 25 -28.50 -20.02 27.22
C GLN A 25 -27.50 -20.76 28.10
N THR A 26 -27.36 -20.33 29.36
CA THR A 26 -27.01 -21.25 30.43
C THR A 26 -27.87 -20.99 31.65
N SER A 27 -28.33 -22.10 32.18
CA SER A 27 -29.40 -22.34 33.12
C SER A 27 -29.06 -22.01 34.57
N ALA A 28 -30.10 -21.52 35.26
CA ALA A 28 -30.49 -21.80 36.66
C ALA A 28 -29.44 -21.69 37.78
N GLY A 29 -29.61 -20.65 38.59
CA GLY A 29 -29.10 -20.56 39.96
C GLY A 29 -29.99 -19.61 40.77
N THR A 30 -31.07 -20.14 41.32
CA THR A 30 -32.13 -19.43 42.04
C THR A 30 -31.61 -18.75 43.30
N ARG A 31 -31.70 -17.41 43.37
CA ARG A 31 -31.86 -16.69 44.64
C ARG A 31 -32.86 -15.56 44.46
N SER A 32 -34.00 -15.74 45.12
CA SER A 32 -35.14 -14.85 45.20
C SER A 32 -34.76 -13.48 45.76
N HIS A 33 -35.19 -12.38 45.15
CA HIS A 33 -35.61 -11.18 45.87
C HIS A 33 -36.67 -10.41 45.06
N THR A 34 -37.63 -9.88 45.82
CA THR A 34 -38.86 -9.10 45.55
C THR A 34 -38.91 -8.19 44.30
N PRO A 35 -40.11 -8.00 43.68
CA PRO A 35 -40.29 -7.13 42.53
C PRO A 35 -40.30 -5.65 42.96
N GLY A 36 -39.13 -5.02 42.92
CA GLY A 36 -38.94 -3.57 42.98
C GLY A 36 -38.55 -3.07 41.59
N LEU A 37 -39.17 -1.98 41.18
CA LEU A 37 -39.14 -1.38 39.85
C LEU A 37 -37.80 -0.67 39.55
N HIS A 38 -36.70 -1.41 39.38
CA HIS A 38 -35.45 -0.84 38.86
C HIS A 38 -34.83 -1.78 37.82
N ASP A 39 -34.62 -1.26 36.61
CA ASP A 39 -33.85 -1.94 35.56
C ASP A 39 -32.38 -1.96 35.98
N ASP A 40 -31.98 -3.00 36.72
CA ASP A 40 -30.61 -3.19 37.19
C ASP A 40 -29.65 -3.37 36.00
N ALA A 41 -28.71 -2.42 35.82
CA ALA A 41 -27.74 -2.44 34.73
C ALA A 41 -26.38 -2.97 35.21
N GLY A 42 -25.66 -3.69 34.32
CA GLY A 42 -24.32 -4.23 34.61
C GLY A 42 -23.19 -3.28 34.18
N CYS A 43 -22.19 -3.11 35.04
CA CYS A 43 -20.93 -2.41 34.74
C CYS A 43 -19.75 -3.30 35.12
N SER A 44 -19.08 -3.89 34.13
CA SER A 44 -18.06 -4.93 34.35
C SER A 44 -18.61 -6.08 35.22
N SER A 45 -18.25 -6.15 36.51
CA SER A 45 -18.71 -7.18 37.45
C SER A 45 -19.70 -6.67 38.51
N GLN A 46 -20.12 -5.41 38.43
CA GLN A 46 -20.99 -4.77 39.42
C GLN A 46 -22.35 -4.44 38.82
N VAL A 47 -23.41 -4.76 39.56
CA VAL A 47 -24.77 -4.29 39.27
C VAL A 47 -24.92 -2.88 39.82
N TYR A 48 -25.54 -1.99 39.07
CA TYR A 48 -25.78 -0.61 39.48
C TYR A 48 -27.17 -0.13 39.07
N ASN A 49 -27.68 0.84 39.82
CA ASN A 49 -28.93 1.51 39.48
C ASN A 49 -28.67 2.61 38.43
N PRO A 50 -29.19 2.50 37.19
CA PRO A 50 -28.98 3.49 36.14
C PRO A 50 -29.69 4.83 36.39
N ASP A 51 -30.59 4.89 37.37
CA ASP A 51 -31.23 6.14 37.77
C ASP A 51 -30.23 7.08 38.45
N ASN A 52 -29.23 6.53 39.15
CA ASN A 52 -28.29 7.33 39.96
C ASN A 52 -26.80 7.10 39.64
N LYS A 53 -26.42 6.09 38.85
CA LYS A 53 -25.06 5.91 38.34
C LYS A 53 -25.00 5.84 36.82
N THR A 54 -23.81 6.06 36.30
CA THR A 54 -23.44 5.89 34.90
C THR A 54 -22.16 5.07 34.82
N CYS A 55 -22.11 4.09 33.92
CA CYS A 55 -20.93 3.28 33.67
C CYS A 55 -20.23 3.72 32.38
N CYS A 56 -18.94 4.05 32.46
CA CYS A 56 -18.10 4.35 31.30
C CYS A 56 -16.83 3.51 31.35
N ALA A 57 -16.57 2.70 30.31
CA ALA A 57 -15.41 1.81 30.21
C ALA A 57 -15.11 1.02 31.50
N GLY A 58 -16.15 0.46 32.13
CA GLY A 58 -16.04 -0.34 33.36
C GLY A 58 -15.91 0.45 34.66
N ARG A 59 -15.96 1.79 34.61
CA ARG A 59 -15.93 2.66 35.79
C ARG A 59 -17.32 3.23 36.09
N LEU A 60 -17.80 3.00 37.31
CA LEU A 60 -19.03 3.63 37.82
C LEU A 60 -18.77 5.07 38.27
N SER A 61 -19.64 5.98 37.83
CA SER A 61 -19.69 7.39 38.23
C SER A 61 -21.11 7.75 38.68
N ASN A 62 -21.26 8.81 39.48
CA ASN A 62 -22.59 9.34 39.79
C ASN A 62 -23.23 9.89 38.52
N ARG A 63 -24.52 9.60 38.31
CA ARG A 63 -25.27 10.15 37.19
C ARG A 63 -25.40 11.67 37.39
N VAL A 64 -25.10 12.40 36.33
CA VAL A 64 -25.29 13.86 36.26
C VAL A 64 -26.27 14.10 35.12
N LEU A 65 -27.31 14.89 35.39
CA LEU A 65 -28.31 15.23 34.39
C LEU A 65 -27.63 15.86 33.15
N GLY A 66 -27.96 15.37 31.96
CA GLY A 66 -27.38 15.83 30.69
C GLY A 66 -26.05 15.17 30.29
N LYS A 67 -25.42 14.35 31.15
CA LYS A 67 -24.16 13.63 30.84
C LYS A 67 -24.40 12.17 30.49
N ASN A 68 -24.94 11.95 29.29
CA ASN A 68 -25.32 10.61 28.81
C ASN A 68 -24.27 9.95 27.88
N LEU A 69 -23.16 10.64 27.58
CA LEU A 69 -22.08 10.14 26.73
C LEU A 69 -20.87 9.72 27.57
N CYS A 70 -20.04 8.84 27.02
CA CYS A 70 -18.79 8.41 27.65
C CYS A 70 -17.61 8.74 26.75
N CYS A 71 -16.57 9.30 27.35
CA CYS A 71 -15.24 9.40 26.76
C CYS A 71 -14.26 8.63 27.64
N GLY A 72 -13.86 7.44 27.19
CA GLY A 72 -13.13 6.51 28.04
C GLY A 72 -13.92 6.20 29.31
N THR A 73 -13.34 6.49 30.47
CA THR A 73 -13.98 6.29 31.78
C THR A 73 -14.80 7.49 32.29
N THR A 74 -14.88 8.57 31.51
CA THR A 74 -15.47 9.84 31.96
C THR A 74 -16.83 10.10 31.30
N PRO A 75 -17.92 10.25 32.06
CA PRO A 75 -19.20 10.73 31.54
C PRO A 75 -19.14 12.21 31.14
N TYR A 76 -19.72 12.56 29.99
CA TYR A 76 -19.86 13.93 29.50
C TYR A 76 -21.17 14.12 28.73
N GLY A 77 -21.56 15.37 28.49
CA GLY A 77 -22.79 15.72 27.76
C GLY A 77 -22.49 16.41 26.42
N VAL A 78 -23.41 16.31 25.47
CA VAL A 78 -23.34 17.08 24.20
C VAL A 78 -23.40 18.59 24.46
N GLU A 79 -24.07 18.99 25.54
CA GLU A 79 -24.21 20.39 25.94
C GLU A 79 -22.97 20.96 26.65
N ASP A 80 -21.98 20.12 26.98
CA ASP A 80 -20.74 20.59 27.59
C ASP A 80 -19.95 21.42 26.56
N ARG A 81 -20.07 22.75 26.65
CA ARG A 81 -19.36 23.68 25.75
C ARG A 81 -17.85 23.52 25.89
N GLY A 82 -17.16 23.52 24.74
CA GLY A 82 -15.70 23.41 24.69
C GLY A 82 -15.18 22.05 25.17
N VAL A 83 -15.94 20.98 24.98
CA VAL A 83 -15.53 19.61 25.31
C VAL A 83 -15.42 18.77 24.05
N LEU A 84 -14.29 18.07 23.91
CA LEU A 84 -14.03 17.17 22.80
C LEU A 84 -13.45 15.86 23.32
N CYS A 85 -13.97 14.73 22.86
CA CYS A 85 -13.42 13.42 23.16
C CYS A 85 -12.55 12.94 22.00
N CYS A 86 -11.25 12.80 22.21
CA CYS A 86 -10.32 12.23 21.23
C CYS A 86 -9.59 11.04 21.85
N ASN A 87 -9.59 9.90 21.16
CA ASN A 87 -8.96 8.65 21.62
C ASN A 87 -9.23 8.32 23.11
N GLN A 88 -10.50 8.32 23.51
CA GLN A 88 -10.94 8.06 24.90
C GLN A 88 -10.49 9.09 25.95
N THR A 89 -9.85 10.19 25.53
CA THR A 89 -9.41 11.28 26.39
C THR A 89 -10.35 12.47 26.23
N LEU A 90 -10.92 12.92 27.36
CA LEU A 90 -11.86 14.04 27.38
C LEU A 90 -11.11 15.36 27.57
N HIS A 91 -11.04 16.17 26.50
CA HIS A 91 -10.47 17.51 26.52
C HIS A 91 -11.53 18.52 26.91
N ARG A 92 -11.18 19.48 27.77
CA ARG A 92 -12.07 20.55 28.27
C ARG A 92 -11.46 21.92 27.96
N GLY A 93 -12.31 22.94 27.80
CA GLY A 93 -11.86 24.29 27.46
C GLY A 93 -11.30 24.39 26.02
N VAL A 94 -11.77 23.52 25.13
CA VAL A 94 -11.35 23.45 23.73
C VAL A 94 -11.94 24.63 22.96
N GLU A 95 -11.08 25.40 22.29
CA GLU A 95 -11.50 26.52 21.46
C GLU A 95 -12.23 26.06 20.19
N ALA A 96 -13.05 26.92 19.61
CA ALA A 96 -13.78 26.62 18.38
C ALA A 96 -12.82 26.28 17.22
N GLY A 97 -13.17 25.24 16.46
CA GLY A 97 -12.41 24.81 15.28
C GLY A 97 -11.43 23.66 15.52
N HIS A 98 -11.16 23.28 16.77
CA HIS A 98 -10.38 22.07 17.06
C HIS A 98 -11.13 20.81 16.63
N GLN A 99 -10.37 19.80 16.21
CA GLN A 99 -10.86 18.52 15.71
C GLN A 99 -9.99 17.38 16.26
N CYS A 100 -10.52 16.15 16.20
CA CYS A 100 -9.72 14.95 16.42
C CYS A 100 -9.18 14.45 15.08
N SER A 101 -7.88 14.17 15.01
CA SER A 101 -7.30 13.47 13.87
C SER A 101 -7.76 12.00 13.84
N PRO A 102 -7.53 11.26 12.74
CA PRO A 102 -7.79 9.81 12.70
C PRO A 102 -7.02 9.02 13.78
N GLY A 103 -5.83 9.49 14.18
CA GLY A 103 -5.07 8.95 15.31
C GLY A 103 -5.59 9.39 16.69
N GLY A 104 -6.63 10.23 16.71
CA GLY A 104 -7.29 10.73 17.90
C GLY A 104 -6.48 11.78 18.66
N HIS A 105 -5.69 12.57 17.95
CA HIS A 105 -5.02 13.74 18.50
C HIS A 105 -5.92 14.97 18.37
N LEU A 106 -6.05 15.75 19.44
CA LEU A 106 -6.70 17.06 19.39
C LEU A 106 -5.78 18.04 18.66
N TYR A 107 -6.27 18.68 17.60
CA TYR A 107 -5.51 19.69 16.85
C TYR A 107 -6.44 20.72 16.21
N LEU A 108 -5.88 21.87 15.82
CA LEU A 108 -6.57 22.96 15.14
C LEU A 108 -6.11 23.04 13.67
N PRO A 109 -6.91 22.57 12.68
CA PRO A 109 -6.47 22.46 11.29
C PRO A 109 -6.01 23.76 10.63
N SER A 110 -6.46 24.91 11.12
CA SER A 110 -6.05 26.22 10.61
C SER A 110 -4.62 26.62 10.99
N ARG A 111 -4.04 25.97 12.01
CA ARG A 111 -2.72 26.33 12.57
C ARG A 111 -1.81 25.14 12.79
N GLU A 112 -2.34 23.93 12.71
CA GLU A 112 -1.66 22.70 13.10
C GLU A 112 -1.87 21.61 12.06
N ILE A 113 -0.89 20.72 11.98
CA ILE A 113 -0.90 19.51 11.15
C ILE A 113 -0.53 18.32 12.02
N VAL A 114 -1.15 17.17 11.77
CA VAL A 114 -0.84 15.93 12.50
C VAL A 114 -0.04 15.02 11.59
N CYS A 115 1.20 14.73 12.00
CA CYS A 115 2.11 13.82 11.32
C CYS A 115 2.22 12.54 12.15
N GLU A 116 1.61 11.45 11.65
CA GLU A 116 1.45 10.19 12.38
C GLU A 116 0.89 10.40 13.80
N SER A 117 1.76 10.32 14.81
CA SER A 117 1.42 10.41 16.23
C SER A 117 1.65 11.80 16.85
N ARG A 118 2.12 12.78 16.08
CA ARG A 118 2.56 14.10 16.58
C ARG A 118 1.81 15.25 15.95
N VAL A 119 1.52 16.28 16.75
CA VAL A 119 0.92 17.54 16.31
C VAL A 119 2.03 18.58 16.15
N HIS A 120 2.06 19.23 15.00
CA HIS A 120 3.03 20.27 14.63
C HIS A 120 2.30 21.55 14.24
N LEU A 121 3.02 22.68 14.31
CA LEU A 121 2.54 23.91 13.70
C LEU A 121 2.53 23.78 12.17
N ASN A 122 1.40 24.15 11.57
CA ASN A 122 1.21 24.19 10.13
C ASN A 122 1.92 25.44 9.56
N ASN A 123 3.22 25.30 9.31
CA ASN A 123 3.98 26.30 8.58
C ASN A 123 3.73 26.12 7.08
N LEU A 124 3.49 27.23 6.38
CA LEU A 124 3.23 27.21 4.94
C LEU A 124 4.34 26.46 4.20
N GLY A 125 3.96 25.49 3.36
CA GLY A 125 4.89 24.71 2.54
C GLY A 125 5.52 23.51 3.25
N LYS A 126 5.33 23.32 4.56
CA LYS A 126 5.79 22.11 5.25
C LYS A 126 4.81 20.96 5.08
N HIS A 127 5.36 19.76 4.93
CA HIS A 127 4.60 18.51 4.81
C HIS A 127 5.06 17.49 5.86
N CYS A 128 4.28 16.42 6.06
CA CYS A 128 4.67 15.35 6.97
C CYS A 128 5.64 14.37 6.32
N CYS A 129 6.64 13.95 7.10
CA CYS A 129 7.53 12.85 6.82
C CYS A 129 7.65 12.00 8.09
N GLY A 130 6.88 10.91 8.16
CA GLY A 130 6.74 10.13 9.39
C GLY A 130 6.09 10.98 10.49
N GLU A 131 6.68 10.97 11.68
CA GLU A 131 6.24 11.79 12.81
C GLU A 131 6.65 13.27 12.73
N GLU A 132 7.48 13.67 11.76
CA GLU A 132 8.09 15.00 11.69
C GLU A 132 7.61 15.81 10.48
N THR A 133 7.76 17.14 10.54
CA THR A 133 7.56 18.00 9.36
C THR A 133 8.86 18.17 8.57
N TYR A 134 8.74 18.32 7.25
CA TYR A 134 9.84 18.62 6.34
C TYR A 134 9.45 19.67 5.30
N ASP A 135 10.44 20.39 4.78
CA ASP A 135 10.29 21.35 3.67
C ASP A 135 10.73 20.70 2.34
N PRO A 136 9.84 20.51 1.36
CA PRO A 136 10.17 19.84 0.11
C PRO A 136 11.15 20.63 -0.79
N GLN A 137 11.38 21.91 -0.51
CA GLN A 137 12.37 22.73 -1.24
C GLN A 137 13.80 22.30 -0.90
N ASP A 138 14.09 22.13 0.40
CA ASP A 138 15.43 21.87 0.91
C ASP A 138 15.62 20.45 1.44
N GLU A 139 14.55 19.66 1.53
CA GLU A 139 14.54 18.32 2.11
C GLU A 139 13.80 17.31 1.22
N ILE A 140 14.09 16.03 1.43
CA ILE A 140 13.43 14.88 0.79
C ILE A 140 13.00 13.90 1.88
N CYS A 141 11.76 13.42 1.78
CA CYS A 141 11.23 12.40 2.67
C CYS A 141 11.38 11.01 2.05
N CYS A 142 12.10 10.11 2.73
CA CYS A 142 12.31 8.73 2.32
C CYS A 142 11.78 7.78 3.40
N SER A 143 10.66 7.10 3.12
CA SER A 143 9.97 6.16 4.04
C SER A 143 9.85 6.69 5.48
N GLY A 144 9.40 7.93 5.65
CA GLY A 144 9.22 8.56 6.96
C GLY A 144 10.47 9.21 7.56
N HIS A 145 11.61 9.15 6.87
CA HIS A 145 12.85 9.81 7.29
C HIS A 145 13.15 11.02 6.40
N LYS A 146 13.30 12.19 7.04
CA LYS A 146 13.70 13.41 6.33
C LYS A 146 15.22 13.45 6.11
N HIS A 147 15.63 13.87 4.93
CA HIS A 147 17.02 14.06 4.54
C HIS A 147 17.16 15.42 3.87
N ARG A 148 18.35 16.03 3.93
CA ARG A 148 18.64 17.24 3.15
C ARG A 148 18.66 16.91 1.67
N ARG A 149 18.09 17.78 0.85
CA ARG A 149 18.07 17.66 -0.60
C ARG A 149 19.35 18.28 -1.18
N LEU A 150 20.28 17.43 -1.61
CA LEU A 150 21.52 17.83 -2.26
C LEU A 150 21.54 17.39 -3.73
N GLY A 151 21.13 18.29 -4.63
CA GLY A 151 21.01 17.97 -6.05
C GLY A 151 19.89 16.96 -6.34
N ASN A 152 20.09 16.08 -7.32
CA ASN A 152 19.08 15.10 -7.77
C ASN A 152 19.08 13.83 -6.89
N MET A 153 18.85 13.98 -5.58
CA MET A 153 18.73 12.83 -4.69
C MET A 153 17.44 12.05 -4.95
N SER A 154 17.53 10.74 -4.78
CA SER A 154 16.41 9.79 -4.84
C SER A 154 16.35 8.99 -3.54
N CYS A 155 15.19 8.42 -3.24
CA CYS A 155 15.02 7.54 -2.08
C CYS A 155 15.32 6.09 -2.44
N CYS A 156 15.92 5.37 -1.49
CA CYS A 156 16.04 3.93 -1.47
C CYS A 156 15.66 3.44 -0.06
N GLY A 157 14.44 2.94 0.08
CA GLY A 157 13.84 2.72 1.41
C GLY A 157 13.89 4.01 2.24
N GLY A 158 14.39 3.91 3.47
CA GLY A 158 14.55 5.04 4.39
C GLY A 158 15.73 5.98 4.11
N LYS A 159 16.52 5.76 3.06
CA LYS A 159 17.76 6.50 2.79
C LYS A 159 17.63 7.37 1.53
N ALA A 160 18.20 8.57 1.57
CA ALA A 160 18.39 9.39 0.39
C ALA A 160 19.79 9.15 -0.22
N TYR A 161 19.88 9.02 -1.54
CA TYR A 161 21.15 8.79 -2.25
C TYR A 161 21.17 9.51 -3.61
N ASN A 162 22.37 9.74 -4.15
CA ASN A 162 22.52 10.30 -5.49
C ASN A 162 22.65 9.18 -6.54
N PRO A 163 21.61 8.92 -7.36
CA PRO A 163 21.65 7.87 -8.38
C PRO A 163 22.65 8.19 -9.51
N SER A 164 23.00 9.46 -9.73
CA SER A 164 23.95 9.87 -10.76
C SER A 164 25.41 9.58 -10.40
N SER A 165 25.70 9.21 -9.15
CA SER A 165 27.07 8.91 -8.72
C SER A 165 27.62 7.60 -9.29
N GLY A 166 26.76 6.65 -9.67
CA GLY A 166 27.16 5.28 -10.04
C GLY A 166 27.78 4.46 -8.90
N GLN A 167 28.00 5.06 -7.73
CA GLN A 167 28.67 4.43 -6.59
C GLN A 167 27.70 3.62 -5.72
N MET A 168 26.41 3.86 -5.89
CA MET A 168 25.35 3.31 -5.04
C MET A 168 24.25 2.74 -5.92
N LYS A 169 23.79 1.54 -5.59
CA LYS A 169 22.69 0.86 -6.28
C LYS A 169 21.57 0.59 -5.29
N CYS A 170 20.36 0.99 -5.67
CA CYS A 170 19.17 0.64 -4.91
C CYS A 170 18.53 -0.62 -5.49
N CYS A 171 18.36 -1.65 -4.65
CA CYS A 171 17.56 -2.84 -4.96
C CYS A 171 16.32 -2.84 -4.06
N ALA A 172 15.15 -2.58 -4.66
CA ALA A 172 13.90 -2.32 -3.95
C ALA A 172 14.05 -1.21 -2.87
N ASP A 173 14.17 -1.58 -1.60
CA ASP A 173 14.32 -0.70 -0.45
C ASP A 173 15.74 -0.70 0.14
N THR A 174 16.64 -1.51 -0.43
CA THR A 174 17.97 -1.79 0.11
C THR A 174 19.05 -1.10 -0.74
N LEU A 175 19.84 -0.26 -0.08
CA LEU A 175 20.89 0.54 -0.72
C LEU A 175 22.27 -0.12 -0.57
N TYR A 176 22.90 -0.46 -1.69
CA TYR A 176 24.21 -1.09 -1.79
C TYR A 176 25.28 -0.10 -2.24
N ASN A 177 26.48 -0.20 -1.64
CA ASN A 177 27.67 0.54 -2.06
C ASN A 177 28.51 -0.31 -3.02
N LEU A 178 28.65 0.16 -4.26
CA LEU A 178 29.39 -0.52 -5.33
C LEU A 178 30.90 -0.24 -5.29
N GLN A 179 31.37 0.83 -4.63
CA GLN A 179 32.81 1.15 -4.54
C GLN A 179 33.60 0.08 -3.78
N VAL A 180 32.97 -0.58 -2.81
CA VAL A 180 33.64 -1.57 -1.95
C VAL A 180 33.78 -2.92 -2.66
N GLN A 181 33.04 -3.15 -3.75
CA GLN A 181 32.92 -4.48 -4.38
C GLN A 181 33.71 -4.65 -5.69
N ASP A 182 34.47 -3.64 -6.16
CA ASP A 182 35.27 -3.69 -7.39
C ASP A 182 34.46 -4.11 -8.66
N ARG A 183 33.12 -3.96 -8.59
CA ARG A 183 32.19 -4.27 -9.67
C ARG A 183 31.89 -2.98 -10.43
N LEU A 184 32.32 -2.92 -11.69
CA LEU A 184 31.99 -1.83 -12.61
C LEU A 184 30.46 -1.63 -12.65
N SER A 185 30.06 -0.39 -12.38
CA SER A 185 28.72 0.06 -12.00
C SER A 185 27.58 -0.24 -12.97
N GLU A 186 27.85 -0.56 -14.24
CA GLU A 186 26.81 -0.55 -15.28
C GLU A 186 26.02 -1.87 -15.37
N ASP A 187 26.59 -3.00 -14.92
CA ASP A 187 25.97 -4.33 -15.03
C ASP A 187 25.38 -4.85 -13.71
N ALA A 188 25.42 -4.05 -12.65
CA ALA A 188 24.87 -4.39 -11.33
C ALA A 188 23.32 -4.48 -11.39
N GLN A 189 22.80 -5.71 -11.40
CA GLN A 189 21.36 -6.01 -11.43
C GLN A 189 20.83 -6.38 -10.06
N CYS A 190 19.55 -6.12 -9.81
CA CYS A 190 18.87 -6.53 -8.60
C CYS A 190 17.96 -7.75 -8.83
N CYS A 191 17.79 -8.53 -7.77
CA CYS A 191 16.78 -9.56 -7.64
C CYS A 191 15.98 -9.24 -6.37
N GLY A 192 14.83 -8.57 -6.53
CA GLY A 192 14.13 -7.97 -5.40
C GLY A 192 15.02 -6.97 -4.67
N ASN A 193 15.25 -7.21 -3.37
CA ASN A 193 16.13 -6.41 -2.53
C ASN A 193 17.60 -6.88 -2.52
N ILE A 194 17.95 -7.92 -3.29
CA ILE A 194 19.30 -8.49 -3.33
C ILE A 194 20.07 -7.96 -4.54
N LEU A 195 21.33 -7.54 -4.32
CA LEU A 195 22.26 -7.22 -5.40
C LEU A 195 22.81 -8.52 -6.01
N MET A 196 22.61 -8.72 -7.31
CA MET A 196 23.00 -9.96 -7.99
C MET A 196 24.51 -10.11 -8.13
N GLU A 197 24.98 -11.36 -8.03
CA GLU A 197 26.36 -11.74 -8.34
C GLU A 197 26.49 -12.26 -9.77
N ALA A 198 27.72 -12.17 -10.31
CA ALA A 198 28.04 -12.76 -11.60
C ALA A 198 27.69 -14.25 -11.62
N GLY A 199 27.06 -14.73 -12.69
CA GLY A 199 26.62 -16.12 -12.79
C GLY A 199 25.36 -16.45 -11.98
N SER A 200 24.62 -15.46 -11.48
CA SER A 200 23.30 -15.68 -10.87
C SER A 200 22.14 -15.33 -11.83
N THR A 201 21.06 -16.09 -11.74
CA THR A 201 19.79 -15.86 -12.45
C THR A 201 18.70 -15.53 -11.43
N CYS A 202 17.97 -14.44 -11.65
CA CYS A 202 16.83 -14.08 -10.83
C CYS A 202 15.53 -14.50 -11.51
N CYS A 203 14.67 -15.20 -10.77
CA CYS A 203 13.33 -15.56 -11.20
C CYS A 203 12.30 -14.86 -10.30
N SER A 204 11.33 -14.21 -10.92
CA SER A 204 10.40 -13.29 -10.26
C SER A 204 8.95 -13.71 -10.47
N ALA A 205 8.14 -13.57 -9.43
CA ALA A 205 6.68 -13.62 -9.43
C ALA A 205 6.14 -12.40 -8.65
N PRO A 206 4.85 -12.05 -8.75
CA PRO A 206 4.29 -10.95 -7.97
C PRO A 206 4.62 -11.10 -6.47
N GLY A 207 5.33 -10.11 -5.91
CA GLY A 207 5.76 -10.08 -4.51
C GLY A 207 6.86 -11.07 -4.11
N LEU A 208 7.50 -11.77 -5.07
CA LEU A 208 8.53 -12.76 -4.76
C LEU A 208 9.64 -12.81 -5.82
N ASP A 209 10.87 -12.51 -5.39
CA ASP A 209 12.08 -12.60 -6.18
C ASP A 209 13.02 -13.66 -5.59
N LEU A 210 13.44 -14.64 -6.39
CA LEU A 210 14.35 -15.71 -5.97
C LEU A 210 15.60 -15.76 -6.84
N LEU A 211 16.76 -15.82 -6.18
CA LEU A 211 18.06 -15.91 -6.82
C LEU A 211 18.51 -17.37 -6.93
N TYR A 212 18.94 -17.76 -8.13
CA TYR A 212 19.47 -19.09 -8.44
C TYR A 212 20.87 -18.99 -9.04
N PRO A 213 21.77 -19.96 -8.77
CA PRO A 213 22.98 -20.13 -9.57
C PRO A 213 22.59 -20.45 -11.02
N THR A 214 23.20 -19.76 -11.98
CA THR A 214 22.89 -19.92 -13.40
C THR A 214 23.33 -21.30 -13.87
N GLN A 215 22.40 -22.04 -14.49
CA GLN A 215 22.63 -23.39 -15.00
C GLN A 215 22.17 -23.48 -16.45
N LEU A 216 22.99 -24.12 -17.28
CA LEU A 216 22.64 -24.37 -18.68
C LEU A 216 21.41 -25.28 -18.75
N GLY A 217 20.44 -24.94 -19.61
CA GLY A 217 19.21 -25.72 -19.75
C GLY A 217 18.16 -25.43 -18.67
N PHE A 218 18.33 -24.39 -17.85
CA PHE A 218 17.33 -23.93 -16.90
C PHE A 218 16.80 -22.54 -17.27
N THR A 219 15.50 -22.32 -17.10
CA THR A 219 14.84 -21.04 -17.44
C THR A 219 13.75 -20.72 -16.44
N CYS A 220 13.60 -19.44 -16.10
CA CYS A 220 12.57 -19.02 -15.14
C CYS A 220 11.14 -19.26 -15.65
N CYS A 221 10.26 -19.65 -14.74
CA CYS A 221 8.80 -19.60 -14.90
C CYS A 221 8.18 -19.08 -13.61
N GLY A 222 7.79 -17.80 -13.61
CA GLY A 222 7.54 -17.09 -12.35
C GLY A 222 8.80 -17.10 -11.49
N HIS A 223 8.65 -17.40 -10.20
CA HIS A 223 9.74 -17.52 -9.22
C HIS A 223 10.51 -18.85 -9.31
N ARG A 224 10.08 -19.80 -10.16
CA ARG A 224 10.66 -21.15 -10.25
C ARG A 224 11.74 -21.21 -11.33
N TYR A 225 12.76 -22.03 -11.10
CA TYR A 225 13.86 -22.26 -12.05
C TYR A 225 13.97 -23.74 -12.44
N PRO A 226 13.05 -24.26 -13.29
CA PRO A 226 13.08 -25.64 -13.76
C PRO A 226 14.02 -25.85 -14.95
N ASN A 227 14.33 -27.13 -15.19
CA ASN A 227 14.94 -27.59 -16.43
C ASN A 227 13.99 -27.38 -17.62
N SER A 228 14.44 -26.62 -18.61
CA SER A 228 13.67 -26.20 -19.78
C SER A 228 13.44 -27.33 -20.80
N SER A 229 14.17 -28.44 -20.71
CA SER A 229 13.91 -29.66 -21.48
C SER A 229 12.73 -30.46 -20.93
N LEU A 230 12.42 -30.33 -19.64
CA LEU A 230 11.32 -31.05 -18.98
C LEU A 230 10.05 -30.21 -18.87
N TRP A 231 10.17 -28.89 -18.78
CA TRP A 231 9.06 -27.98 -18.53
C TRP A 231 8.98 -26.85 -19.57
N SER A 232 7.76 -26.51 -19.94
CA SER A 232 7.42 -25.23 -20.57
C SER A 232 6.71 -24.33 -19.56
N CYS A 233 6.71 -23.02 -19.84
CA CYS A 233 6.05 -22.03 -19.02
C CYS A 233 4.94 -21.37 -19.82
N CYS A 234 3.79 -21.11 -19.20
CA CYS A 234 2.80 -20.19 -19.74
C CYS A 234 2.26 -19.32 -18.61
N ALA A 235 2.39 -18.00 -18.73
CA ALA A 235 1.87 -17.04 -17.74
C ALA A 235 2.30 -17.35 -16.28
N GLY A 236 3.55 -17.81 -16.08
CA GLY A 236 4.08 -18.17 -14.76
C GLY A 236 3.74 -19.60 -14.28
N VAL A 237 2.95 -20.34 -15.04
CA VAL A 237 2.55 -21.72 -14.72
C VAL A 237 3.40 -22.74 -15.50
N LEU A 238 3.83 -23.79 -14.80
CA LEU A 238 4.62 -24.87 -15.38
C LEU A 238 3.75 -25.93 -16.04
N HIS A 239 4.15 -26.31 -17.26
CA HIS A 239 3.55 -27.39 -18.02
C HIS A 239 4.62 -28.42 -18.39
N PRO A 240 4.37 -29.73 -18.20
CA PRO A 240 5.33 -30.75 -18.59
C PRO A 240 5.45 -30.81 -20.11
N ARG A 241 6.68 -30.93 -20.62
CA ARG A 241 6.93 -31.16 -22.05
C ARG A 241 6.67 -32.63 -22.38
N THR A 242 5.64 -32.87 -23.18
CA THR A 242 5.39 -34.17 -23.83
C THR A 242 5.79 -34.08 -25.30
N GLU A 243 6.28 -35.17 -25.90
CA GLU A 243 6.79 -35.24 -27.29
C GLU A 243 5.87 -34.62 -28.37
N ARG A 244 4.55 -34.49 -28.11
CA ARG A 244 3.56 -33.92 -29.03
C ARG A 244 3.37 -32.38 -28.96
N ASN A 245 3.97 -31.69 -27.99
CA ASN A 245 3.73 -30.24 -27.75
C ASN A 245 4.93 -29.34 -28.12
N THR A 246 5.87 -29.82 -28.93
CA THR A 246 7.17 -29.18 -29.17
C THR A 246 7.13 -27.87 -29.95
N THR A 247 5.99 -27.47 -30.55
CA THR A 247 5.93 -26.34 -31.49
C THR A 247 5.07 -25.14 -31.08
N SER A 248 4.29 -25.17 -29.98
CA SER A 248 3.37 -24.05 -29.66
C SER A 248 3.72 -23.20 -28.43
N MET A 249 4.72 -23.56 -27.62
CA MET A 249 4.97 -22.90 -26.32
C MET A 249 6.48 -22.72 -26.05
N ASN A 250 7.22 -22.23 -27.05
CA ASN A 250 8.64 -21.91 -26.87
C ASN A 250 8.79 -20.41 -26.64
N MET A 251 9.18 -20.07 -25.41
CA MET A 251 9.46 -18.71 -24.94
C MET A 251 10.76 -18.19 -25.53
N ILE A 252 10.80 -16.88 -25.77
CA ILE A 252 12.06 -16.14 -25.89
C ILE A 252 12.53 -15.83 -24.45
N PRO A 253 13.72 -16.29 -24.02
CA PRO A 253 14.27 -15.97 -22.71
C PRO A 253 14.35 -14.45 -22.49
N GLY A 254 13.85 -13.96 -21.34
CA GLY A 254 13.96 -12.55 -20.92
C GLY A 254 12.72 -11.67 -21.15
N LEU A 255 11.70 -12.13 -21.89
CA LEU A 255 10.49 -11.33 -22.17
C LEU A 255 9.46 -11.27 -21.02
N LEU A 256 9.54 -12.19 -20.06
CA LEU A 256 8.61 -12.30 -18.93
C LEU A 256 9.14 -11.69 -17.61
N ARG A 257 10.39 -11.24 -17.58
CA ARG A 257 10.97 -10.67 -16.38
C ARG A 257 10.53 -9.21 -16.25
N ILE A 258 9.59 -8.99 -15.35
CA ILE A 258 9.31 -7.66 -14.81
C ILE A 258 10.54 -7.21 -14.04
N LEU A 259 11.01 -6.00 -14.29
CA LEU A 259 12.17 -5.43 -13.59
C LEU A 259 11.69 -4.40 -12.55
N PRO A 260 12.38 -4.28 -11.41
CA PRO A 260 12.23 -3.12 -10.55
C PRO A 260 12.50 -1.84 -11.36
N LEU A 261 11.82 -0.74 -11.02
CA LEU A 261 11.98 0.53 -11.74
C LEU A 261 13.45 0.97 -11.85
N GLY A 262 14.26 0.67 -10.83
CA GLY A 262 15.70 0.98 -10.79
C GLY A 262 16.55 0.22 -11.82
N ASP A 263 16.08 -0.91 -12.34
CA ASP A 263 16.80 -1.77 -13.29
C ASP A 263 16.34 -1.55 -14.74
N LEU A 264 15.30 -0.75 -14.95
CA LEU A 264 14.88 -0.39 -16.28
C LEU A 264 15.93 0.51 -16.95
N LYS A 265 16.36 0.12 -18.15
CA LYS A 265 17.19 0.95 -19.01
C LYS A 265 16.48 2.27 -19.32
N THR A 266 17.19 3.38 -19.14
CA THR A 266 16.68 4.73 -19.36
C THR A 266 16.09 4.89 -20.76
N GLU A 267 16.76 4.37 -21.79
CA GLU A 267 16.27 4.37 -23.18
C GLU A 267 14.89 3.70 -23.33
N LYS A 268 14.71 2.53 -22.70
CA LYS A 268 13.46 1.78 -22.76
C LYS A 268 12.31 2.54 -22.10
N LEU A 269 12.60 3.24 -21.00
CA LEU A 269 11.62 4.03 -20.24
C LEU A 269 11.33 5.40 -20.86
N CYS A 270 12.36 6.13 -21.27
CA CYS A 270 12.28 7.56 -21.61
C CYS A 270 12.00 7.80 -23.11
N ASP A 271 12.42 6.92 -24.01
CA ASP A 271 12.27 7.13 -25.47
C ASP A 271 10.94 6.58 -26.01
N ASN A 272 10.32 5.68 -25.25
CA ASN A 272 9.05 5.05 -25.60
C ASN A 272 7.86 5.74 -24.93
N LYS A 273 6.67 5.49 -25.49
CA LYS A 273 5.41 5.83 -24.82
C LYS A 273 5.12 4.74 -23.80
N VAL A 274 4.91 5.12 -22.54
CA VAL A 274 4.59 4.19 -21.46
C VAL A 274 3.18 4.43 -20.94
N LEU A 275 2.56 3.36 -20.43
CA LEU A 275 1.27 3.39 -19.77
C LEU A 275 1.47 2.95 -18.33
N LEU A 276 0.92 3.73 -17.40
CA LEU A 276 0.86 3.39 -15.98
C LEU A 276 -0.60 3.27 -15.61
N GLY A 277 -0.99 2.18 -14.95
CA GLY A 277 -2.38 1.96 -14.55
C GLY A 277 -2.55 0.75 -13.66
N THR A 278 -3.70 0.68 -13.01
CA THR A 278 -4.08 -0.41 -12.10
C THR A 278 -4.90 -1.45 -12.84
N VAL A 279 -4.57 -2.72 -12.70
CA VAL A 279 -5.33 -3.82 -13.30
C VAL A 279 -6.58 -4.07 -12.47
N GLU A 280 -7.75 -3.95 -13.08
CA GLU A 280 -9.05 -4.23 -12.45
C GLU A 280 -9.45 -5.70 -12.65
N SER A 281 -9.32 -6.22 -13.86
CA SER A 281 -9.61 -7.62 -14.15
C SER A 281 -8.82 -8.16 -15.34
N VAL A 282 -8.64 -9.47 -15.36
CA VAL A 282 -7.92 -10.20 -16.41
C VAL A 282 -8.75 -11.41 -16.80
N SER A 283 -8.93 -11.63 -18.11
CA SER A 283 -9.56 -12.82 -18.64
C SER A 283 -8.72 -13.41 -19.77
N VAL A 284 -8.76 -14.74 -19.91
CA VAL A 284 -8.04 -15.45 -20.97
C VAL A 284 -9.03 -16.27 -21.77
N LYS A 285 -8.98 -16.13 -23.10
CA LYS A 285 -9.77 -16.93 -24.05
C LYS A 285 -8.84 -17.44 -25.14
N LYS A 286 -8.69 -18.77 -25.21
CA LYS A 286 -7.73 -19.44 -26.10
C LYS A 286 -6.30 -18.94 -25.84
N LYS A 287 -5.65 -18.31 -26.83
CA LYS A 287 -4.32 -17.71 -26.68
C LYS A 287 -4.36 -16.25 -26.24
N THR A 288 -5.52 -15.61 -26.26
CA THR A 288 -5.64 -14.16 -26.09
C THR A 288 -5.95 -13.83 -24.63
N ARG A 289 -5.28 -12.81 -24.09
CA ARG A 289 -5.58 -12.24 -22.77
C ARG A 289 -6.22 -10.86 -22.94
N SER A 290 -7.37 -10.64 -22.32
CA SER A 290 -8.03 -9.35 -22.23
C SER A 290 -7.87 -8.79 -20.82
N ILE A 291 -7.50 -7.52 -20.74
CA ILE A 291 -7.16 -6.83 -19.50
C ILE A 291 -8.01 -5.57 -19.41
N VAL A 292 -8.65 -5.37 -18.27
CA VAL A 292 -9.33 -4.13 -17.91
C VAL A 292 -8.47 -3.38 -16.92
N MET A 293 -8.17 -2.11 -17.22
CA MET A 293 -7.38 -1.24 -16.37
C MET A 293 -8.16 0.01 -15.98
N VAL A 294 -7.87 0.52 -14.79
CA VAL A 294 -8.41 1.76 -14.24
C VAL A 294 -7.26 2.71 -13.86
N ASN A 295 -7.58 3.99 -13.66
CA ASN A 295 -6.60 5.04 -13.32
C ASN A 295 -5.42 5.11 -14.30
N VAL A 296 -5.69 4.93 -15.60
CA VAL A 296 -4.64 4.79 -16.61
C VAL A 296 -4.15 6.15 -17.08
N MET A 297 -2.84 6.31 -17.11
CA MET A 297 -2.17 7.46 -17.69
C MET A 297 -1.16 7.02 -18.74
N SER A 298 -1.14 7.74 -19.86
CA SER A 298 -0.12 7.58 -20.88
C SER A 298 0.89 8.71 -20.77
N MET A 299 2.17 8.38 -20.85
CA MET A 299 3.22 9.38 -20.74
C MET A 299 4.35 9.16 -21.73
N GLN A 300 4.94 10.26 -22.17
CA GLN A 300 6.24 10.29 -22.84
C GLN A 300 7.21 10.97 -21.89
N ALA A 301 7.89 10.16 -21.06
CA ALA A 301 8.61 10.63 -19.89
C ALA A 301 9.73 11.63 -20.22
N SER A 302 10.43 11.46 -21.35
CA SER A 302 11.43 12.42 -21.85
C SER A 302 10.89 13.82 -22.17
N ARG A 303 9.59 13.96 -22.44
CA ARG A 303 8.94 15.24 -22.76
C ARG A 303 8.12 15.78 -21.58
N GLY A 304 8.04 15.06 -20.46
CA GLY A 304 7.17 15.42 -19.33
C GLY A 304 5.67 15.41 -19.68
N HIS A 305 5.28 14.89 -20.83
CA HIS A 305 3.88 14.84 -21.25
C HIS A 305 3.17 13.67 -20.58
N VAL A 306 2.15 13.95 -19.78
CA VAL A 306 1.32 12.96 -19.09
C VAL A 306 -0.15 13.25 -19.40
N ASN A 307 -0.86 12.25 -19.91
CA ASN A 307 -2.29 12.35 -20.24
C ASN A 307 -3.06 11.21 -19.57
N ALA A 308 -4.10 11.54 -18.80
CA ALA A 308 -5.06 10.58 -18.32
C ALA A 308 -5.84 9.98 -19.50
N LEU A 309 -6.10 8.67 -19.46
CA LEU A 309 -6.91 7.97 -20.44
C LEU A 309 -8.32 7.68 -19.87
N PRO A 310 -9.33 7.50 -20.75
CA PRO A 310 -10.67 7.10 -20.32
C PRO A 310 -10.64 5.81 -19.50
N SER A 311 -11.43 5.79 -18.42
CA SER A 311 -11.62 4.62 -17.55
C SER A 311 -12.99 3.98 -17.79
N PRO A 312 -13.10 2.65 -17.95
CA PRO A 312 -12.00 1.69 -17.99
C PRO A 312 -11.26 1.70 -19.33
N HIS A 313 -9.96 1.39 -19.27
CA HIS A 313 -9.12 1.21 -20.45
C HIS A 313 -8.93 -0.29 -20.75
N TYR A 314 -9.13 -0.68 -22.00
CA TYR A 314 -9.08 -2.08 -22.42
C TYR A 314 -7.80 -2.39 -23.19
N LEU A 315 -7.12 -3.47 -22.82
CA LEU A 315 -5.97 -4.01 -23.54
C LEU A 315 -6.20 -5.47 -23.91
N THR A 316 -5.66 -5.86 -25.07
CA THR A 316 -5.69 -7.24 -25.54
C THR A 316 -4.28 -7.67 -25.94
N LEU A 317 -3.82 -8.77 -25.37
CA LEU A 317 -2.54 -9.40 -25.70
C LEU A 317 -2.80 -10.64 -26.56
N PRO A 318 -2.20 -10.74 -27.76
CA PRO A 318 -2.47 -11.83 -28.70
C PRO A 318 -1.98 -13.20 -28.18
N ASP A 319 -0.93 -13.19 -27.35
CA ASP A 319 -0.44 -14.38 -26.65
C ASP A 319 -0.34 -14.10 -25.13
N HIS A 320 -1.21 -14.74 -24.36
CA HIS A 320 -1.24 -14.67 -22.91
C HIS A 320 0.01 -15.27 -22.27
N CYS A 321 0.64 -16.26 -22.92
CA CYS A 321 1.85 -16.87 -22.38
C CYS A 321 3.03 -15.90 -22.45
N SER A 322 3.09 -15.02 -23.47
CA SER A 322 4.14 -14.00 -23.65
C SER A 322 4.08 -12.83 -22.63
N SER A 323 3.19 -12.89 -21.64
CA SER A 323 3.08 -11.87 -20.59
C SER A 323 3.08 -12.51 -19.19
N PRO A 324 3.67 -11.83 -18.19
CA PRO A 324 3.71 -12.34 -16.81
C PRO A 324 2.30 -12.46 -16.23
N GLU A 325 2.14 -13.18 -15.11
CA GLU A 325 0.89 -13.14 -14.35
C GLU A 325 0.58 -11.71 -13.88
N LEU A 326 -0.68 -11.32 -13.96
CA LEU A 326 -1.16 -9.99 -13.59
C LEU A 326 -2.16 -10.13 -12.46
N VAL A 327 -1.94 -9.41 -11.37
CA VAL A 327 -2.76 -9.48 -10.16
C VAL A 327 -3.77 -8.32 -10.18
N PRO A 328 -5.08 -8.57 -10.05
CA PRO A 328 -6.06 -7.52 -9.86
C PRO A 328 -5.74 -6.68 -8.62
N GLY A 329 -5.80 -5.35 -8.76
CA GLY A 329 -5.41 -4.38 -7.74
C GLY A 329 -3.97 -3.87 -7.88
N ASN A 330 -3.10 -4.58 -8.59
CA ASN A 330 -1.71 -4.15 -8.79
C ASN A 330 -1.60 -3.08 -9.87
N THR A 331 -0.60 -2.19 -9.69
CA THR A 331 -0.28 -1.12 -10.63
C THR A 331 0.96 -1.48 -11.44
N TYR A 332 0.82 -1.48 -12.76
CA TYR A 332 1.87 -1.92 -13.68
C TYR A 332 2.31 -0.81 -14.62
N LEU A 333 3.58 -0.84 -14.99
CA LEU A 333 4.16 -0.03 -16.04
C LEU A 333 4.30 -0.85 -17.32
N TRP A 334 3.78 -0.30 -18.41
CA TRP A 334 3.76 -0.92 -19.72
C TRP A 334 4.49 -0.06 -20.74
N VAL A 335 5.23 -0.69 -21.65
CA VAL A 335 5.89 0.00 -22.77
C VAL A 335 5.21 -0.34 -24.08
N LYS A 336 4.96 0.68 -24.90
CA LYS A 336 4.52 0.53 -26.28
C LYS A 336 5.72 0.77 -27.21
N THR A 337 6.24 -0.31 -27.79
CA THR A 337 7.43 -0.25 -28.68
C THR A 337 7.04 0.15 -30.10
N ARG A 338 7.72 1.16 -30.68
CA ARG A 338 7.41 1.70 -32.03
C ARG A 338 7.85 0.81 -33.20
N HIS A 339 8.80 -0.10 -33.00
CA HIS A 339 9.53 -0.74 -34.11
C HIS A 339 8.87 -1.99 -34.69
N PHE A 340 7.98 -2.67 -33.93
CA PHE A 340 7.32 -3.90 -34.40
C PHE A 340 5.89 -3.97 -33.85
N SER A 341 4.92 -3.69 -34.73
CA SER A 341 3.48 -3.93 -34.59
C SER A 341 2.83 -3.57 -33.23
N ASP A 342 2.85 -2.30 -32.82
CA ASP A 342 2.01 -1.79 -31.70
C ASP A 342 1.99 -2.69 -30.43
N THR A 343 3.08 -3.41 -30.18
CA THR A 343 3.17 -4.41 -29.12
C THR A 343 3.31 -3.72 -27.78
N ILE A 344 2.46 -4.11 -26.83
CA ILE A 344 2.45 -3.60 -25.47
C ILE A 344 2.98 -4.68 -24.52
N ASN A 345 4.01 -4.34 -23.75
CA ASN A 345 4.68 -5.28 -22.86
C ASN A 345 4.73 -4.72 -21.44
N VAL A 346 4.50 -5.58 -20.44
CA VAL A 346 4.74 -5.24 -19.02
C VAL A 346 6.24 -5.11 -18.82
N ILE A 347 6.67 -4.06 -18.13
CA ILE A 347 8.09 -3.85 -17.82
C ILE A 347 8.36 -3.71 -16.33
N SER A 348 7.40 -3.27 -15.52
CA SER A 348 7.56 -3.10 -14.06
C SER A 348 6.24 -3.30 -13.31
N ASP A 349 6.30 -3.86 -12.11
CA ASP A 349 5.23 -3.83 -11.10
C ASP A 349 5.60 -2.73 -10.11
N LEU A 350 4.71 -1.75 -9.94
CA LEU A 350 4.92 -0.56 -9.15
C LEU A 350 3.89 -0.44 -8.01
N SER A 351 3.26 -1.56 -7.63
CA SER A 351 2.20 -1.60 -6.61
C SER A 351 2.69 -1.12 -5.25
N ASP A 352 3.93 -1.48 -4.89
CA ASP A 352 4.57 -1.07 -3.63
C ASP A 352 5.40 0.23 -3.77
N HIS A 353 5.37 0.86 -4.95
CA HIS A 353 6.15 2.06 -5.19
C HIS A 353 5.36 3.30 -4.70
N PRO A 354 5.89 4.11 -3.76
CA PRO A 354 5.11 5.19 -3.14
C PRO A 354 4.78 6.34 -4.12
N SER A 355 5.66 6.62 -5.08
CA SER A 355 5.50 7.71 -6.05
C SER A 355 6.04 7.34 -7.45
N PRO A 356 5.38 6.41 -8.15
CA PRO A 356 5.89 5.84 -9.40
C PRO A 356 6.00 6.90 -10.51
N LEU A 357 5.01 7.78 -10.64
CA LEU A 357 5.01 8.85 -11.64
C LEU A 357 6.20 9.81 -11.47
N HIS A 358 6.41 10.31 -10.24
CA HIS A 358 7.53 11.22 -9.95
C HIS A 358 8.87 10.55 -10.23
N SER A 359 9.02 9.28 -9.85
CA SER A 359 10.27 8.53 -10.04
C SER A 359 10.58 8.28 -11.52
N ILE A 360 9.56 7.99 -12.32
CA ILE A 360 9.69 7.85 -13.78
C ILE A 360 10.09 9.19 -14.41
N LEU A 361 9.39 10.28 -14.08
CA LEU A 361 9.64 11.60 -14.66
C LEU A 361 11.03 12.13 -14.26
N SER A 362 11.41 12.00 -12.99
CA SER A 362 12.72 12.42 -12.49
C SER A 362 13.88 11.67 -13.13
N ARG A 363 13.66 10.42 -13.56
CA ARG A 363 14.68 9.65 -14.30
C ARG A 363 14.86 10.11 -15.74
N CYS A 364 13.83 10.72 -16.33
CA CYS A 364 13.82 11.12 -17.73
C CYS A 364 13.97 12.63 -17.94
N SER A 365 13.90 13.43 -16.87
CA SER A 365 14.25 14.86 -16.88
C SER A 365 15.76 15.02 -17.00
N LYS A 366 16.22 15.67 -18.06
CA LYS A 366 17.61 16.10 -18.22
C LYS A 366 17.88 17.38 -17.44
#